data_AF-A0A9E4CLT3-F1
#
_entry.id   AF-A0A9E4CLT3-F1
#
_cell.length_a   1.000
_cell.length_b   1.000
_cell.length_c   1.000
_cell.angle_alpha   90.00
_cell.angle_beta   90.00
_cell.angle_gamma   90.00
#
_symmetry.space_group_name_H-M   'P 1'
#
loop_
_entity.id
_entity.type
_entity.pdbx_description
1 polymer ?
#
loop_
_entity_poly.entity_id
_entity_poly.type
_entity_poly.pdbx_seq_one_letter_code
_entity_poly.pdbx_strand_id
1 'polypeptide(L)'
;TIGYQEIPPLPPAYVPPETALQALRTRLQQRSVALVYGPPGAGKSVIATALAREAEAAGRPVFWFRFQRLLTDRKAVERSLLGFLKQETQHPTSNIQHLLSKSRALLIFDDLQYVADEELQKFLHLVAALAAERDPARGSLIFTSREKADYLPNAKLSELPVAGLAEAEAAALLQAQGQLDLEPAQQRAVLQLLGGHPLYLEFFRL
;
A
#
# COMPACT_ATOMS: atom_id res chain seq x y z
N THR A 1 -8.30 12.73 -17.25
CA THR A 1 -8.61 11.29 -17.03
C THR A 1 -7.66 10.77 -15.99
N ILE A 2 -8.12 10.23 -14.86
CA ILE A 2 -7.22 9.68 -13.83
C ILE A 2 -6.65 8.36 -14.38
N GLY A 3 -5.33 8.33 -14.55
CA GLY A 3 -4.56 7.15 -14.95
C GLY A 3 -3.85 6.50 -13.77
N TYR A 4 -3.19 5.37 -14.02
CA TYR A 4 -2.16 4.89 -13.10
C TYR A 4 -1.01 5.90 -13.05
N GLN A 5 -0.35 5.97 -11.90
CA GLN A 5 0.59 7.03 -11.57
C GLN A 5 1.99 6.46 -11.39
N GLU A 6 2.99 7.34 -11.41
CA GLU A 6 4.34 7.01 -10.95
C GLU A 6 4.29 6.62 -9.46
N ILE A 7 5.23 5.76 -9.05
CA ILE A 7 5.38 5.38 -7.65
C ILE A 7 5.72 6.65 -6.85
N PRO A 8 4.94 7.01 -5.80
CA PRO A 8 5.19 8.20 -5.01
C PRO A 8 6.63 8.23 -4.46
N PRO A 9 7.24 9.42 -4.28
CA PRO A 9 8.51 9.52 -3.56
C PRO A 9 8.34 9.09 -2.10
N LEU A 10 9.39 8.50 -1.53
CA LEU A 10 9.46 8.32 -0.09
C LEU A 10 9.66 9.68 0.60
N PRO A 11 9.24 9.85 1.87
CA PRO A 11 9.48 11.08 2.61
C PRO A 11 10.98 11.42 2.72
N PRO A 12 11.38 12.71 2.83
CA PRO A 12 12.79 13.08 2.94
C PRO A 12 13.50 12.45 4.16
N ALA A 13 12.86 12.45 5.32
CA ALA A 13 13.32 11.74 6.51
C ALA A 13 12.66 10.35 6.57
N TYR A 14 13.08 9.46 5.68
CA TYR A 14 12.55 8.10 5.61
C TYR A 14 13.35 7.15 6.49
N VAL A 15 12.66 6.54 7.45
CA VAL A 15 13.14 5.33 8.14
C VAL A 15 12.30 4.16 7.67
N PRO A 16 12.92 3.07 7.19
CA PRO A 16 12.18 1.88 6.77
C PRO A 16 11.36 1.29 7.93
N PRO A 17 10.03 1.14 7.78
CA PRO A 17 9.20 0.45 8.76
C PRO A 17 9.37 -1.06 8.62
N GLU A 18 10.58 -1.59 8.88
CA GLU A 18 10.96 -2.97 8.62
C GLU A 18 10.03 -3.99 9.27
N THR A 19 9.51 -3.70 10.46
CA THR A 19 8.54 -4.56 11.15
C THR A 19 7.28 -4.73 10.31
N ALA A 20 6.71 -3.63 9.81
CA ALA A 20 5.50 -3.66 8.99
C ALA A 20 5.78 -4.18 7.57
N LEU A 21 6.93 -3.83 6.98
CA LEU A 21 7.36 -4.32 5.67
C LEU A 21 7.56 -5.83 5.69
N GLN A 22 8.28 -6.36 6.67
CA GLN A 22 8.49 -7.79 6.80
C GLN A 22 7.17 -8.53 7.05
N ALA A 23 6.30 -7.97 7.88
CA ALA A 23 4.97 -8.50 8.13
C ALA A 23 4.11 -8.53 6.84
N LEU A 24 4.24 -7.53 5.97
CA LEU A 24 3.58 -7.50 4.66
C LEU A 24 4.19 -8.50 3.68
N ARG A 25 5.52 -8.59 3.60
CA ARG A 25 6.22 -9.55 2.74
C ARG A 25 5.80 -10.98 3.05
N THR A 26 5.83 -11.37 4.34
CA THR A 26 5.39 -12.71 4.79
C THR A 26 3.94 -12.99 4.41
N ARG A 27 3.04 -12.00 4.58
CA ARG A 27 1.63 -12.14 4.18
C ARG A 27 1.47 -12.32 2.68
N LEU A 28 2.26 -11.59 1.88
CA LEU A 28 2.23 -11.66 0.41
C LEU A 28 2.87 -12.93 -0.14
N GLN A 29 3.75 -13.60 0.60
CA GLN A 29 4.24 -14.94 0.27
C GLN A 29 3.17 -16.01 0.48
N GLN A 30 2.27 -15.81 1.46
CA GLN A 30 1.21 -16.75 1.79
C GLN A 30 -0.06 -16.51 0.95
N ARG A 31 -0.39 -15.25 0.66
CA ARG A 31 -1.56 -14.86 -0.12
C ARG A 31 -1.21 -13.73 -1.08
N SER A 32 -1.72 -13.82 -2.30
CA SER A 32 -1.47 -12.82 -3.35
C SER A 32 -2.11 -11.45 -3.09
N VAL A 33 -2.99 -11.33 -2.09
CA VAL A 33 -3.74 -10.09 -1.82
C VAL A 33 -3.59 -9.68 -0.36
N ALA A 34 -3.25 -8.41 -0.12
CA ALA A 34 -3.18 -7.83 1.21
C ALA A 34 -3.97 -6.51 1.32
N LEU A 35 -4.57 -6.28 2.49
CA LEU A 35 -5.16 -5.00 2.89
C LEU A 35 -4.33 -4.43 4.05
N VAL A 36 -3.70 -3.29 3.81
CA VAL A 36 -2.97 -2.51 4.81
C VAL A 36 -3.91 -1.41 5.31
N TYR A 37 -4.33 -1.44 6.57
CA TYR A 37 -5.30 -0.49 7.10
C TYR A 37 -4.93 0.08 8.46
N GLY A 38 -5.51 1.25 8.80
CA GLY A 38 -5.24 1.95 10.05
C GLY A 38 -5.31 3.47 9.92
N PRO A 39 -5.08 4.23 11.01
CA PRO A 39 -5.35 5.67 11.07
C PRO A 39 -4.58 6.49 10.02
N PRO A 40 -5.10 7.67 9.63
CA PRO A 40 -4.41 8.57 8.70
C PRO A 40 -3.06 9.00 9.28
N GLY A 41 -2.00 8.98 8.45
CA GLY A 41 -0.64 9.32 8.89
C GLY A 41 0.18 8.17 9.49
N ALA A 42 -0.41 6.97 9.66
CA ALA A 42 0.29 5.79 10.18
C ALA A 42 1.35 5.17 9.24
N GLY A 43 1.60 5.74 8.06
CA GLY A 43 2.64 5.26 7.13
C GLY A 43 2.21 4.13 6.17
N LYS A 44 0.92 3.82 6.04
CA LYS A 44 0.42 2.78 5.11
C LYS A 44 0.90 2.96 3.66
N SER A 45 0.72 4.15 3.10
CA SER A 45 1.17 4.46 1.74
C SER A 45 2.69 4.46 1.63
N VAL A 46 3.42 4.78 2.72
CA VAL A 46 4.89 4.69 2.77
C VAL A 46 5.34 3.23 2.71
N ILE A 47 4.69 2.33 3.45
CA ILE A 47 4.95 0.87 3.39
C ILE A 47 4.69 0.34 1.96
N ALA A 48 3.55 0.70 1.37
CA ALA A 48 3.22 0.30 0.00
C ALA A 48 4.22 0.87 -1.02
N THR A 49 4.64 2.13 -0.85
CA THR A 49 5.64 2.80 -1.70
C THR A 49 7.00 2.12 -1.61
N ALA A 50 7.48 1.80 -0.41
CA ALA A 50 8.76 1.12 -0.21
C ALA A 50 8.78 -0.24 -0.92
N LEU A 51 7.73 -1.04 -0.75
CA LEU A 51 7.61 -2.33 -1.42
C LEU A 51 7.46 -2.19 -2.95
N ALA A 52 6.81 -1.13 -3.43
CA ALA A 52 6.73 -0.80 -4.85
C ALA A 52 8.11 -0.51 -5.46
N ARG A 53 8.94 0.28 -4.75
CA ARG A 53 10.30 0.60 -5.17
C ARG A 53 11.20 -0.63 -5.16
N GLU A 54 11.07 -1.51 -4.16
CA GLU A 54 11.77 -2.80 -4.14
C GLU A 54 11.39 -3.66 -5.36
N ALA A 55 10.10 -3.73 -5.70
CA ALA A 55 9.63 -4.46 -6.86
C ALA A 55 10.19 -3.87 -8.17
N GLU A 56 10.15 -2.56 -8.33
CA GLU A 56 10.70 -1.87 -9.51
C GLU A 56 12.21 -2.11 -9.65
N ALA A 57 12.98 -1.99 -8.55
CA ALA A 57 14.41 -2.27 -8.53
C ALA A 57 14.74 -3.73 -8.91
N ALA A 58 13.84 -4.67 -8.59
CA ALA A 58 13.95 -6.07 -8.98
C ALA A 58 13.43 -6.36 -10.42
N GLY A 59 13.09 -5.33 -11.20
CA GLY A 59 12.58 -5.47 -12.56
C GLY A 59 11.16 -6.06 -12.62
N ARG A 60 10.41 -6.00 -11.52
CA ARG A 60 9.00 -6.40 -11.45
C ARG A 60 8.11 -5.19 -11.78
N PRO A 61 7.20 -5.31 -12.76
CA PRO A 61 6.28 -4.22 -13.10
C PRO A 61 5.40 -3.82 -11.93
N VAL A 62 5.15 -2.51 -11.79
CA VAL A 62 4.32 -1.95 -10.73
C VAL A 62 3.17 -1.16 -11.34
N PHE A 63 1.96 -1.42 -10.87
CA PHE A 63 0.79 -0.59 -11.13
C PHE A 63 0.44 0.16 -9.85
N TRP A 64 0.51 1.49 -9.88
CA TRP A 64 0.08 2.33 -8.77
C TRP A 64 -1.17 3.11 -9.15
N PHE A 65 -2.24 2.93 -8.39
CA PHE A 65 -3.47 3.69 -8.58
C PHE A 65 -3.93 4.26 -7.24
N ARG A 66 -4.07 5.59 -7.17
CA ARG A 66 -4.55 6.29 -5.98
C ARG A 66 -5.98 6.77 -6.18
N PHE A 67 -6.88 6.36 -5.30
CA PHE A 67 -8.25 6.86 -5.33
C PHE A 67 -8.32 8.31 -4.86
N GLN A 68 -9.14 9.09 -5.56
CA GLN A 68 -9.40 10.48 -5.22
C GLN A 68 -10.90 10.66 -5.02
N ARG A 69 -11.27 11.25 -3.87
CA ARG A 69 -12.65 11.51 -3.47
C ARG A 69 -13.40 12.26 -4.58
N LEU A 70 -14.55 11.74 -4.99
CA LEU A 70 -15.45 12.30 -6.01
C LEU A 70 -14.87 12.39 -7.44
N LEU A 71 -13.61 11.98 -7.67
CA LEU A 71 -12.96 12.09 -8.98
C LEU A 71 -12.71 10.72 -9.63
N THR A 72 -12.70 9.65 -8.84
CA THR A 72 -12.45 8.31 -9.35
C THR A 72 -13.75 7.56 -9.59
N ASP A 73 -13.97 7.12 -10.82
CA ASP A 73 -15.06 6.23 -11.21
C ASP A 73 -14.53 4.85 -11.64
N ARG A 74 -15.44 3.86 -11.72
CA ARG A 74 -15.11 2.50 -12.18
C ARG A 74 -14.39 2.49 -13.53
N LYS A 75 -14.88 3.23 -14.52
CA LYS A 75 -14.37 3.17 -15.91
C LYS A 75 -12.93 3.67 -15.99
N ALA A 76 -12.57 4.69 -15.21
CA ALA A 76 -11.22 5.22 -15.13
C ALA A 76 -10.25 4.19 -14.55
N VAL A 77 -10.65 3.51 -13.46
CA VAL A 77 -9.84 2.46 -12.82
C VAL A 77 -9.70 1.26 -13.76
N GLU A 78 -10.81 0.77 -14.32
CA GLU A 78 -10.85 -0.38 -15.21
C GLU A 78 -9.99 -0.15 -16.46
N ARG A 79 -10.13 1.02 -17.11
CA ARG A 79 -9.32 1.38 -18.27
C ARG A 79 -7.83 1.46 -17.94
N SER A 80 -7.48 2.07 -16.80
CA SER A 80 -6.09 2.20 -16.37
C SER A 80 -5.45 0.85 -16.11
N LEU A 81 -6.15 -0.02 -15.37
CA LEU A 81 -5.68 -1.37 -15.06
C LEU A 81 -5.54 -2.23 -16.32
N LEU A 82 -6.56 -2.24 -17.19
CA LEU A 82 -6.49 -2.98 -18.45
C LEU A 82 -5.38 -2.47 -19.36
N GLY A 83 -5.18 -1.15 -19.45
CA GLY A 83 -4.11 -0.54 -20.23
C GLY A 83 -2.74 -1.02 -19.76
N PHE A 84 -2.49 -0.93 -18.45
CA PHE A 84 -1.26 -1.42 -17.84
C PHE A 84 -1.05 -2.92 -18.07
N LEU A 85 -2.05 -3.75 -17.77
CA LEU A 85 -1.92 -5.20 -17.87
C LEU A 85 -1.69 -5.67 -19.31
N LYS A 86 -2.33 -5.03 -20.31
CA LYS A 86 -2.09 -5.33 -21.73
C LYS A 86 -0.64 -5.05 -22.13
N GLN A 87 -0.11 -3.91 -21.71
CA GLN A 87 1.28 -3.54 -21.96
C GLN A 87 2.26 -4.49 -21.27
N GLU A 88 2.01 -4.80 -20.00
CA GLU A 88 2.89 -5.66 -19.19
C GLU A 88 2.92 -7.11 -19.69
N THR A 89 1.75 -7.67 -20.02
CA THR A 89 1.63 -9.05 -20.51
C THR A 89 1.86 -9.19 -22.02
N GLN A 90 1.99 -8.08 -22.74
CA GLN A 90 2.04 -8.02 -24.21
C GLN A 90 0.88 -8.79 -24.88
N HIS A 91 -0.31 -8.76 -24.27
CA HIS A 91 -1.46 -9.52 -24.74
C HIS A 91 -2.62 -8.58 -25.16
N PRO A 92 -3.26 -8.77 -26.33
CA PRO A 92 -4.25 -7.82 -26.85
C PRO A 92 -5.65 -7.91 -26.20
N THR A 93 -5.90 -8.93 -25.37
CA THR A 93 -7.24 -9.21 -24.83
C THR A 93 -7.67 -8.17 -23.80
N SER A 94 -8.97 -7.88 -23.73
CA SER A 94 -9.56 -7.06 -22.65
C SER A 94 -10.10 -7.91 -21.50
N ASN A 95 -9.91 -9.24 -21.53
CA ASN A 95 -10.34 -10.12 -20.44
C ASN A 95 -9.40 -9.96 -19.23
N ILE A 96 -9.90 -9.30 -18.19
CA ILE A 96 -9.14 -8.99 -16.97
C ILE A 96 -8.66 -10.23 -16.23
N GLN A 97 -9.44 -11.31 -16.19
CA GLN A 97 -9.05 -12.57 -15.55
C GLN A 97 -7.85 -13.19 -16.25
N HIS A 98 -7.88 -13.26 -17.59
CA HIS A 98 -6.74 -13.76 -18.36
C HIS A 98 -5.50 -12.91 -18.13
N LEU A 99 -5.62 -11.59 -18.25
CA LEU A 99 -4.52 -10.66 -18.04
C LEU A 99 -3.92 -10.77 -16.63
N LEU A 100 -4.76 -10.78 -15.59
CA LEU A 100 -4.31 -10.96 -14.21
C LEU A 100 -3.60 -12.30 -14.01
N SER A 101 -4.12 -13.39 -14.59
CA SER A 101 -3.49 -14.72 -14.48
C SER A 101 -2.10 -14.81 -15.10
N LYS A 102 -1.80 -13.96 -16.08
CA LYS A 102 -0.51 -13.90 -16.80
C LYS A 102 0.44 -12.86 -16.24
N SER A 103 -0.11 -11.81 -15.63
CA SER A 103 0.68 -10.71 -15.10
C SER A 103 1.65 -11.19 -14.03
N ARG A 104 2.82 -10.55 -13.94
CA ARG A 104 3.72 -10.69 -12.79
C ARG A 104 3.79 -9.45 -11.91
N ALA A 105 2.92 -8.49 -12.17
CA ALA A 105 3.00 -7.17 -11.55
C ALA A 105 2.71 -7.20 -10.04
N LEU A 106 3.20 -6.17 -9.37
CA LEU A 106 2.70 -5.71 -8.08
C LEU A 106 1.65 -4.63 -8.35
N LEU A 107 0.39 -4.89 -7.98
CA LEU A 107 -0.71 -3.95 -8.14
C LEU A 107 -0.98 -3.26 -6.80
N ILE A 108 -1.05 -1.94 -6.79
CA ILE A 108 -1.28 -1.15 -5.58
C ILE A 108 -2.45 -0.21 -5.81
N PHE A 109 -3.44 -0.34 -4.94
CA PHE A 109 -4.62 0.51 -4.86
C PHE A 109 -4.58 1.28 -3.54
N ASP A 110 -4.19 2.54 -3.62
CA ASP A 110 -3.93 3.40 -2.47
C ASP A 110 -5.15 4.29 -2.16
N ASP A 111 -5.39 4.55 -0.87
CA ASP A 111 -6.48 5.38 -0.33
C ASP A 111 -7.90 4.85 -0.64
N LEU A 112 -8.12 3.56 -0.42
CA LEU A 112 -9.38 2.85 -0.71
C LEU A 112 -10.61 3.45 0.01
N GLN A 113 -10.43 4.19 1.10
CA GLN A 113 -11.52 4.92 1.79
C GLN A 113 -12.26 5.94 0.90
N TYR A 114 -11.69 6.32 -0.25
CA TYR A 114 -12.35 7.24 -1.19
C TYR A 114 -13.26 6.53 -2.20
N VAL A 115 -13.34 5.20 -2.17
CA VAL A 115 -14.25 4.41 -3.00
C VAL A 115 -15.64 4.38 -2.37
N ALA A 116 -16.53 5.24 -2.88
CA ALA A 116 -17.92 5.33 -2.42
C ALA A 116 -18.93 4.65 -3.36
N ASP A 117 -18.57 4.47 -4.64
CA ASP A 117 -19.46 3.93 -5.67
C ASP A 117 -19.55 2.40 -5.62
N GLU A 118 -20.79 1.87 -5.62
CA GLU A 118 -21.04 0.43 -5.52
C GLU A 118 -20.52 -0.35 -6.74
N GLU A 119 -20.57 0.23 -7.94
CA GLU A 119 -20.04 -0.44 -9.13
C GLU A 119 -18.51 -0.58 -9.07
N LEU A 120 -17.81 0.46 -8.61
CA LEU A 120 -16.38 0.43 -8.37
C LEU A 120 -16.02 -0.55 -7.24
N GLN A 121 -16.79 -0.59 -6.14
CA GLN A 121 -16.59 -1.59 -5.09
C GLN A 121 -16.71 -3.02 -5.62
N LYS A 122 -17.76 -3.33 -6.41
CA LYS A 122 -17.93 -4.63 -7.06
C LYS A 122 -16.78 -4.96 -8.01
N PHE A 123 -16.29 -3.97 -8.75
CA PHE A 123 -15.14 -4.15 -9.63
C PHE A 123 -13.86 -4.47 -8.85
N LEU A 124 -13.58 -3.74 -7.77
CA LEU A 124 -12.41 -4.01 -6.92
C LEU A 124 -12.51 -5.36 -6.19
N HIS A 125 -13.72 -5.75 -5.76
CA HIS A 125 -13.99 -7.08 -5.24
C HIS A 125 -13.61 -8.15 -6.27
N LEU A 126 -14.06 -8.02 -7.52
CA LEU A 126 -13.73 -8.94 -8.61
C LEU A 126 -12.21 -9.01 -8.83
N VAL A 127 -11.53 -7.86 -8.93
CA VAL A 127 -10.07 -7.80 -9.10
C VAL A 127 -9.35 -8.50 -7.94
N ALA A 128 -9.79 -8.26 -6.70
CA ALA A 128 -9.23 -8.92 -5.52
C ALA A 128 -9.46 -10.43 -5.52
N ALA A 129 -10.69 -10.87 -5.85
CA ALA A 129 -11.03 -12.29 -5.93
C ALA A 129 -10.18 -13.01 -6.99
N LEU A 130 -10.06 -12.43 -8.19
CA LEU A 130 -9.22 -12.97 -9.26
C LEU A 130 -7.74 -12.97 -8.89
N ALA A 131 -7.25 -11.93 -8.22
CA ALA A 131 -5.87 -11.86 -7.77
C ALA A 131 -5.56 -12.91 -6.70
N ALA A 132 -6.52 -13.22 -5.83
CA ALA A 132 -6.33 -14.21 -4.77
C ALA A 132 -6.26 -15.67 -5.27
N GLU A 133 -6.81 -15.98 -6.45
CA GLU A 133 -6.66 -17.29 -7.09
C GLU A 133 -5.26 -17.52 -7.70
N ARG A 134 -4.42 -16.48 -7.75
CA ARG A 134 -3.08 -16.57 -8.34
C ARG A 134 -2.10 -17.15 -7.35
N ASP A 135 -1.08 -17.79 -7.87
CA ASP A 135 0.15 -18.09 -7.15
C ASP A 135 0.77 -16.78 -6.61
N PRO A 136 0.98 -16.64 -5.28
CA PRO A 136 1.58 -15.46 -4.67
C PRO A 136 2.99 -15.14 -5.19
N ALA A 137 3.73 -16.14 -5.67
CA ALA A 137 5.04 -15.95 -6.29
C ALA A 137 4.95 -15.29 -7.68
N ARG A 138 3.80 -15.38 -8.36
CA ARG A 138 3.61 -14.78 -9.68
C ARG A 138 3.22 -13.33 -9.59
N GLY A 139 2.31 -12.95 -8.71
CA GLY A 139 1.80 -11.59 -8.68
C GLY A 139 1.09 -11.27 -7.38
N SER A 140 0.96 -9.99 -7.09
CA SER A 140 0.49 -9.53 -5.79
C SER A 140 -0.33 -8.26 -5.92
N LEU A 141 -1.25 -8.07 -5.00
CA LEU A 141 -2.19 -6.97 -4.94
C LEU A 141 -2.23 -6.40 -3.53
N ILE A 142 -2.05 -5.10 -3.40
CA ILE A 142 -2.08 -4.40 -2.13
C ILE A 142 -3.17 -3.33 -2.19
N PHE A 143 -4.01 -3.32 -1.18
CA PHE A 143 -4.91 -2.21 -0.89
C PHE A 143 -4.39 -1.46 0.33
N THR A 144 -4.47 -0.13 0.31
CA THR A 144 -4.33 0.68 1.53
C THR A 144 -5.66 1.34 1.87
N SER A 145 -6.00 1.44 3.15
CA SER A 145 -7.26 2.06 3.59
C SER A 145 -7.14 2.64 5.00
N ARG A 146 -8.01 3.57 5.38
CA ARG A 146 -8.10 4.03 6.78
C ARG A 146 -8.72 2.97 7.71
N GLU A 147 -9.58 2.14 7.15
CA GLU A 147 -10.38 1.15 7.87
C GLU A 147 -10.50 -0.13 7.04
N LYS A 148 -11.11 -1.17 7.62
CA LYS A 148 -11.42 -2.39 6.88
C LYS A 148 -12.36 -2.06 5.72
N ALA A 149 -12.18 -2.76 4.60
CA ALA A 149 -13.03 -2.60 3.42
C ALA A 149 -13.89 -3.84 3.25
N ASP A 150 -15.08 -3.84 3.87
CA ASP A 150 -15.95 -5.02 3.99
C ASP A 150 -16.45 -5.57 2.64
N TYR A 151 -16.39 -4.76 1.59
CA TYR A 151 -16.73 -5.20 0.23
C TYR A 151 -15.61 -6.03 -0.43
N LEU A 152 -14.41 -6.11 0.13
CA LEU A 152 -13.35 -7.00 -0.37
C LEU A 152 -13.57 -8.45 0.11
N PRO A 153 -13.06 -9.47 -0.61
CA PRO A 153 -13.25 -10.86 -0.24
C PRO A 153 -12.42 -11.26 1.00
N ASN A 154 -12.97 -11.06 2.20
CA ASN A 154 -12.30 -11.28 3.50
C ASN A 154 -11.60 -12.64 3.64
N ALA A 155 -12.21 -13.74 3.17
CA ALA A 155 -11.64 -15.08 3.32
C ALA A 155 -10.29 -15.27 2.61
N LYS A 156 -10.04 -14.47 1.57
CA LYS A 156 -8.92 -14.66 0.62
C LYS A 156 -7.84 -13.57 0.73
N LEU A 157 -8.04 -12.62 1.64
CA LEU A 157 -7.18 -11.45 1.79
C LEU A 157 -6.34 -11.55 3.08
N SER A 158 -5.08 -11.15 3.02
CA SER A 158 -4.23 -11.00 4.20
C SER A 158 -4.39 -9.60 4.78
N GLU A 159 -4.89 -9.50 6.00
CA GLU A 159 -5.04 -8.22 6.70
C GLU A 159 -3.75 -7.82 7.45
N LEU A 160 -3.32 -6.57 7.29
CA LEU A 160 -2.24 -5.95 8.04
C LEU A 160 -2.71 -4.62 8.66
N PRO A 161 -3.07 -4.60 9.96
CA PRO A 161 -3.29 -3.35 10.66
C PRO A 161 -1.95 -2.63 10.89
N VAL A 162 -1.93 -1.31 10.67
CA VAL A 162 -0.77 -0.44 10.86
C VAL A 162 -1.18 0.75 11.70
N ALA A 163 -0.61 0.87 12.90
CA ALA A 163 -0.89 1.97 13.84
C ALA A 163 0.25 2.99 13.95
N GLY A 164 1.42 2.71 13.37
CA GLY A 164 2.61 3.53 13.47
C GLY A 164 3.88 2.69 13.29
N LEU A 165 5.03 3.29 13.60
CA LEU A 165 6.34 2.64 13.61
C LEU A 165 6.54 1.83 14.89
N ALA A 166 7.36 0.78 14.81
CA ALA A 166 7.87 0.13 16.02
C ALA A 166 8.77 1.11 16.81
N GLU A 167 8.94 0.88 18.11
CA GLU A 167 9.68 1.82 18.99
C GLU A 167 11.09 2.15 18.46
N ALA A 168 11.84 1.15 18.02
CA ALA A 168 13.18 1.34 17.46
C ALA A 168 13.17 2.16 16.15
N GLU A 169 12.18 1.93 15.29
CA GLU A 169 12.01 2.65 14.01
C GLU A 169 11.58 4.09 14.27
N ALA A 170 10.69 4.31 15.24
CA ALA A 170 10.25 5.63 15.66
C ALA A 170 11.39 6.44 16.30
N ALA A 171 12.22 5.81 17.12
CA ALA A 171 13.43 6.41 17.68
C ALA A 171 14.41 6.82 16.57
N ALA A 172 14.65 5.93 15.61
CA ALA A 172 15.50 6.22 14.46
C ALA A 172 14.94 7.38 13.61
N LEU A 173 13.62 7.49 13.48
CA LEU A 173 12.99 8.59 12.74
C LEU A 173 13.23 9.94 13.43
N LEU A 174 13.06 10.02 14.75
CA LEU A 174 13.35 11.23 15.53
C LEU A 174 14.82 11.66 15.36
N GLN A 175 15.74 10.70 15.41
CA GLN A 175 17.17 10.96 15.20
C GLN A 175 17.45 11.45 13.78
N ALA A 176 16.88 10.81 12.76
CA ALA A 176 17.08 11.17 11.35
C ALA A 176 16.52 12.56 11.00
N GLN A 177 15.49 13.01 11.72
CA GLN A 177 14.93 14.36 11.56
C GLN A 177 15.80 15.46 12.17
N GLY A 178 16.94 15.11 12.79
CA GLY A 178 17.82 16.08 13.46
C GLY A 178 17.15 16.73 14.67
N GLN A 179 16.08 16.13 15.18
CA GLN A 179 15.31 16.64 16.29
C GLN A 179 15.96 16.20 17.61
N LEU A 180 17.07 16.90 17.91
CA LEU A 180 17.73 17.04 19.20
C LEU A 180 18.51 15.82 19.70
N ASP A 181 19.63 16.10 20.36
CA ASP A 181 20.30 15.20 21.30
C ASP A 181 19.40 15.03 22.54
N LEU A 182 18.24 14.40 22.34
CA LEU A 182 17.36 14.03 23.43
C LEU A 182 18.03 12.94 24.24
N GLU A 183 18.06 13.12 25.55
CA GLU A 183 18.48 12.06 26.47
C GLU A 183 17.57 10.83 26.28
N PRO A 184 18.07 9.59 26.45
CA PRO A 184 17.29 8.38 26.21
C PRO A 184 15.95 8.31 26.98
N ALA A 185 15.85 8.99 28.12
CA ALA A 185 14.62 9.11 28.89
C ALA A 185 13.57 10.03 28.23
N GLN A 186 14.02 11.15 27.63
CA GLN A 186 13.16 12.08 26.92
C GLN A 186 12.65 11.47 25.61
N GLN A 187 13.51 10.77 24.87
CA GLN A 187 13.12 10.02 23.67
C GLN A 187 12.00 9.02 24.00
N ARG A 188 12.18 8.21 25.06
CA ARG A 188 11.15 7.27 25.51
C ARG A 188 9.84 7.97 25.88
N ALA A 189 9.89 9.10 26.57
CA ALA A 189 8.68 9.85 26.93
C ALA A 189 7.93 10.37 25.69
N VAL A 190 8.65 10.91 24.70
CA VAL A 190 8.06 11.36 23.42
C VAL A 190 7.44 10.19 22.66
N LEU A 191 8.14 9.05 22.57
CA LEU A 191 7.64 7.86 21.90
C LEU A 191 6.39 7.27 22.58
N GLN A 192 6.34 7.27 23.91
CA GLN A 192 5.16 6.86 24.67
C GLN A 192 3.97 7.80 24.43
N LEU A 193 4.23 9.11 24.35
CA LEU A 193 3.18 10.10 24.10
C LEU A 193 2.62 10.02 22.68
N LEU A 194 3.49 9.82 21.68
CA LEU A 194 3.12 9.88 20.26
C LEU A 194 2.80 8.52 19.66
N GLY A 195 3.04 7.42 20.38
CA GLY A 195 2.69 6.05 19.98
C GLY A 195 3.39 5.59 18.69
N GLY A 196 4.55 6.15 18.37
CA GLY A 196 5.28 5.84 17.13
C GLY A 196 4.60 6.34 15.84
N HIS A 197 3.62 7.24 15.93
CA HIS A 197 2.88 7.71 14.75
C HIS A 197 3.76 8.64 13.87
N PRO A 198 4.14 8.24 12.63
CA PRO A 198 5.13 8.96 11.83
C PRO A 198 4.81 10.44 11.63
N LEU A 199 3.54 10.74 11.33
CA LEU A 199 3.10 12.12 11.10
C LEU A 199 3.26 12.99 12.36
N TYR A 200 3.05 12.43 13.55
CA TYR A 200 3.20 13.19 14.79
C TYR A 200 4.66 13.40 15.15
N LEU A 201 5.51 12.41 14.87
CA LEU A 201 6.96 12.53 15.02
C LEU A 201 7.51 13.61 14.07
N GLU A 202 7.05 13.65 12.81
CA GLU A 202 7.45 14.69 11.85
C GLU A 202 7.08 16.12 12.28
N PHE A 203 5.92 16.29 12.93
CA PHE A 203 5.49 17.59 13.46
C PHE A 203 6.01 17.90 14.85
N PHE A 204 6.59 16.93 15.56
CA PHE A 204 7.14 17.15 16.88
C PHE A 204 8.33 18.09 16.77
N ARG A 205 8.15 19.36 17.14
CA ARG A 205 9.23 20.34 17.23
C ARG A 205 9.22 20.89 18.63
N LEU A 206 10.36 20.83 19.32
CA LEU A 206 10.57 21.52 20.60
C LEU A 206 10.97 22.97 20.35
#